data_AF-A0A9W6TB84-F1
#
_entry.id   AF-A0A9W6TB84-F1
#
_cell.length_a   1.000
_cell.length_b   1.000
_cell.length_c   1.000
_cell.angle_alpha   90.00
_cell.angle_beta   90.00
_cell.angle_gamma   90.00
#
_symmetry.space_group_name_H-M   'P 1'
#
loop_
_entity.id
_entity.type
_entity.pdbx_description
1 polymer ?
#
loop_
_entity_poly.entity_id
_entity_poly.type
_entity_poly.pdbx_seq_one_letter_code
_entity_poly.pdbx_strand_id
1 'polypeptide(L)'
;MIHSLHEVYGAIVAGKVLSVLGRLFTNYNMMMGLTCGMDDLRLTPEGNKWRNDILKESVDIGRLAAAEVTNLEKDVKSNDPEFLKRLEEILRDSNKLGILDAVTQSKVNSITSKVVSTCVPDGTMKRFPYNAMQSMALSGAKGSNVNVSQIMCLLGQQALEGRRVPVMVSGKTLPCFKPYETDARAGGYIKNRFYSGIRPQEYYFHCMAGREGLIDTAVKTANSVHVWW
;
A
#
# COMPACT_ATOMS: atom_id res chain seq x y z
N MET A 1 -0.86 -2.74 31.86
CA MET A 1 -1.11 -3.79 32.88
C MET A 1 0.19 -4.43 33.37
N ILE A 2 0.93 -5.20 32.55
CA ILE A 2 2.17 -5.88 33.01
C ILE A 2 3.22 -4.88 33.51
N HIS A 3 3.41 -3.77 32.79
CA HIS A 3 4.30 -2.70 33.22
C HIS A 3 3.90 -2.11 34.58
N SER A 4 2.60 -1.86 34.79
CA SER A 4 2.07 -1.37 36.08
C SER A 4 2.31 -2.38 37.23
N LEU A 5 2.17 -3.68 36.95
CA LEU A 5 2.47 -4.72 37.94
C LEU A 5 3.96 -4.79 38.28
N HIS A 6 4.83 -4.54 37.29
CA HIS A 6 6.27 -4.44 37.52
C HIS A 6 6.62 -3.26 38.41
N GLU A 7 5.97 -2.11 38.21
CA GLU A 7 6.23 -0.90 39.00
C GLU A 7 5.76 -1.03 40.45
N VAL A 8 4.57 -1.61 40.68
CA VAL A 8 3.99 -1.74 42.03
C VAL A 8 4.57 -2.92 42.81
N TYR A 9 4.78 -4.07 42.16
CA TYR A 9 5.11 -5.34 42.82
C TYR A 9 6.51 -5.88 42.47
N GLY A 10 7.26 -5.16 41.63
CA GLY A 10 8.61 -5.55 41.20
C GLY A 10 8.64 -6.61 40.08
N ALA A 11 9.86 -6.84 39.57
CA ALA A 11 10.10 -7.69 38.40
C ALA A 11 9.68 -9.16 38.58
N ILE A 12 9.86 -9.71 39.80
CA ILE A 12 9.57 -11.12 40.09
C ILE A 12 8.08 -11.42 39.92
N VAL A 13 7.21 -10.55 40.42
CA VAL A 13 5.76 -10.73 40.33
C VAL A 13 5.28 -10.56 38.90
N ALA A 14 5.79 -9.56 38.19
CA ALA A 14 5.48 -9.37 36.76
C ALA A 14 5.87 -10.59 35.90
N GLY A 15 7.04 -11.18 36.15
CA GLY A 15 7.47 -12.41 35.46
C GLY A 15 6.59 -13.63 35.74
N LYS A 16 6.10 -13.78 36.98
CA LYS A 16 5.12 -14.82 37.33
C LYS A 16 3.80 -14.62 36.59
N VAL A 17 3.29 -13.39 36.54
CA VAL A 17 2.03 -13.07 35.85
C VAL A 17 2.14 -13.34 34.35
N LEU A 18 3.25 -12.97 33.71
CA LEU A 18 3.53 -13.32 32.30
C LEU A 18 3.47 -14.83 32.06
N SER A 19 4.08 -15.63 32.95
CA SER A 19 4.08 -17.09 32.85
C SER A 19 2.67 -17.68 33.03
N VAL A 20 1.88 -17.16 33.98
CA VAL A 20 0.50 -17.58 34.23
C VAL A 20 -0.39 -17.26 33.03
N LEU A 21 -0.32 -16.03 32.51
CA LEU A 21 -1.08 -15.61 31.33
C LEU A 21 -0.70 -16.42 30.10
N GLY A 22 0.60 -16.69 29.90
CA GLY A 22 1.09 -17.54 28.81
C GLY A 22 0.43 -18.91 28.83
N ARG A 23 0.49 -19.63 29.96
CA ARG A 23 -0.12 -20.96 30.11
C ARG A 23 -1.64 -20.92 29.96
N LEU A 24 -2.29 -19.89 30.53
CA LEU A 24 -3.74 -19.71 30.42
C LEU A 24 -4.16 -19.57 28.95
N PHE A 25 -3.53 -18.66 28.20
CA PHE A 25 -3.86 -18.42 26.79
C PHE A 25 -3.45 -19.61 25.90
N THR A 26 -2.37 -20.33 26.21
CA THR A 26 -2.03 -21.56 25.49
C THR A 26 -3.11 -22.62 25.68
N ASN A 27 -3.53 -22.90 26.93
CA ASN A 27 -4.58 -23.87 27.21
C ASN A 27 -5.92 -23.46 26.56
N TYR A 28 -6.26 -22.16 26.62
CA TYR A 28 -7.44 -21.63 25.96
C TYR A 28 -7.41 -21.84 24.44
N ASN A 29 -6.29 -21.53 23.78
CA ASN A 29 -6.13 -21.73 22.34
C ASN A 29 -6.17 -23.22 21.96
N MET A 30 -5.66 -24.13 22.80
CA MET A 30 -5.77 -25.56 22.57
C MET A 30 -7.21 -26.07 22.63
N MET A 31 -8.06 -25.47 23.48
CA MET A 31 -9.47 -25.85 23.63
C MET A 31 -10.38 -25.25 22.55
N MET A 32 -10.21 -23.95 22.24
CA MET A 32 -11.11 -23.22 21.35
C MET A 32 -10.63 -23.14 19.90
N GLY A 33 -9.31 -23.21 19.67
CA GLY A 33 -8.69 -22.96 18.38
C GLY A 33 -8.83 -21.50 17.90
N LEU A 34 -7.97 -21.12 16.96
CA LEU A 34 -8.09 -19.88 16.20
C LEU A 34 -7.70 -20.17 14.76
N THR A 35 -8.56 -19.81 13.82
CA THR A 35 -8.33 -20.05 12.38
C THR A 35 -8.58 -18.78 11.57
N CYS A 36 -7.91 -18.66 10.43
CA CYS A 36 -8.10 -17.60 9.46
C CYS A 36 -8.35 -18.23 8.10
N GLY A 37 -9.51 -17.96 7.52
CA GLY A 37 -9.97 -18.56 6.26
C GLY A 37 -10.03 -17.57 5.11
N MET A 38 -10.39 -18.07 3.93
CA MET A 38 -10.59 -17.25 2.72
C MET A 38 -11.82 -16.33 2.83
N ASP A 39 -12.79 -16.73 3.65
CA ASP A 39 -13.99 -15.97 3.96
C ASP A 39 -13.71 -14.70 4.79
N ASP A 40 -12.65 -14.69 5.59
CA ASP A 40 -12.19 -13.50 6.33
C ASP A 40 -11.63 -12.40 5.41
N LEU A 41 -11.22 -12.78 4.19
CA LEU A 41 -10.60 -11.90 3.19
C LEU A 41 -11.60 -11.28 2.20
N ARG A 42 -12.88 -11.67 2.28
CA ARG A 42 -13.92 -11.25 1.31
C ARG A 42 -14.60 -9.94 1.72
N LEU A 43 -14.79 -9.08 0.72
CA LEU A 43 -15.75 -7.97 0.81
C LEU A 43 -17.15 -8.45 0.41
N THR A 44 -18.18 -7.80 0.96
CA THR A 44 -19.58 -7.97 0.53
C THR A 44 -19.75 -7.52 -0.93
N PRO A 45 -20.82 -7.96 -1.63
CA PRO A 45 -21.13 -7.46 -2.96
C PRO A 45 -21.26 -5.93 -3.02
N GLU A 46 -21.86 -5.33 -1.99
CA GLU A 46 -21.98 -3.87 -1.83
C GLU A 46 -20.63 -3.21 -1.62
N GLY A 47 -19.78 -3.75 -0.73
CA GLY A 47 -18.43 -3.24 -0.51
C GLY A 47 -17.55 -3.32 -1.76
N ASN A 48 -17.69 -4.38 -2.57
CA ASN A 48 -17.03 -4.47 -3.87
C ASN A 48 -17.55 -3.44 -4.87
N LYS A 49 -18.84 -3.10 -4.84
CA LYS A 49 -19.42 -2.05 -5.68
C LYS A 49 -18.86 -0.68 -5.32
N TRP A 50 -18.85 -0.32 -4.03
CA TRP A 50 -18.26 0.95 -3.55
C TRP A 50 -16.80 1.09 -3.98
N ARG A 51 -16.00 0.04 -3.78
CA ARG A 51 -14.61 0.00 -4.25
C ARG A 51 -14.52 0.28 -5.75
N ASN A 52 -15.32 -0.41 -6.56
CA ASN A 52 -15.26 -0.25 -8.01
C ASN A 52 -15.67 1.15 -8.45
N ASP A 53 -16.66 1.75 -7.80
CA ASP A 53 -17.14 3.09 -8.13
C ASP A 53 -16.08 4.16 -7.77
N ILE A 54 -15.46 4.06 -6.59
CA ILE A 54 -14.36 4.96 -6.19
C ILE A 54 -13.13 4.77 -7.11
N LEU A 55 -12.81 3.54 -7.51
CA LEU A 55 -11.68 3.29 -8.41
C LEU A 55 -11.92 3.79 -9.84
N LYS A 56 -13.18 4.01 -10.28
CA LYS A 56 -13.44 4.65 -11.57
C LYS A 56 -13.01 6.11 -11.58
N GLU A 57 -13.10 6.81 -10.44
CA GLU A 57 -12.59 8.19 -10.30
C GLU A 57 -11.09 8.27 -10.55
N SER A 58 -10.34 7.19 -10.31
CA SER A 58 -8.88 7.17 -10.46
C SER A 58 -8.36 7.18 -11.90
N VAL A 59 -9.22 6.97 -12.90
CA VAL A 59 -8.81 6.84 -14.31
C VAL A 59 -8.22 8.14 -14.84
N ASP A 60 -8.72 9.30 -14.42
CA ASP A 60 -8.30 10.60 -14.96
C ASP A 60 -7.28 11.34 -14.07
N ILE A 61 -6.97 10.79 -12.90
CA ILE A 61 -6.13 11.47 -11.89
C ILE A 61 -4.71 11.72 -12.38
N GLY A 62 -4.12 10.76 -13.09
CA GLY A 62 -2.76 10.91 -13.57
C GLY A 62 -2.64 12.01 -14.65
N ARG A 63 -3.66 12.15 -15.51
CA ARG A 63 -3.75 13.27 -16.46
C ARG A 63 -3.93 14.60 -15.75
N LEU A 64 -4.83 14.68 -14.77
CA LEU A 64 -5.05 15.89 -13.97
C LEU A 64 -3.81 16.29 -13.14
N ALA A 65 -3.01 15.33 -12.68
CA ALA A 65 -1.73 15.60 -12.02
C ALA A 65 -0.70 16.16 -13.01
N ALA A 66 -0.59 15.55 -14.18
CA ALA A 66 0.33 15.99 -15.22
C ALA A 66 -0.05 17.37 -15.80
N ALA A 67 -1.34 17.66 -15.99
CA ALA A 67 -1.81 18.98 -16.45
C ALA A 67 -1.46 20.09 -15.44
N GLU A 68 -1.63 19.82 -14.14
CA GLU A 68 -1.26 20.75 -13.07
C GLU A 68 0.25 21.05 -13.07
N VAL A 69 1.09 20.02 -13.21
CA VAL A 69 2.56 20.19 -13.19
C VAL A 69 3.07 20.87 -14.46
N THR A 70 2.40 20.66 -15.59
CA THR A 70 2.73 21.31 -16.86
C THR A 70 2.16 22.73 -16.98
N ASN A 71 1.43 23.22 -15.97
CA ASN A 71 0.71 24.49 -15.97
C ASN A 71 -0.21 24.65 -17.21
N LEU A 72 -0.89 23.57 -17.59
CA LEU A 72 -1.89 23.58 -18.65
C LEU A 72 -3.30 23.50 -18.07
N GLU A 73 -4.30 23.76 -18.91
CA GLU A 73 -5.70 23.65 -18.51
C GLU A 73 -6.07 22.20 -18.13
N LYS A 74 -7.04 22.07 -17.22
CA LYS A 74 -7.45 20.77 -16.66
C LYS A 74 -8.07 19.82 -17.68
N ASP A 75 -8.47 20.30 -18.84
CA ASP A 75 -9.16 19.53 -19.89
C ASP A 75 -8.25 19.15 -21.08
N VAL A 76 -6.95 19.42 -20.98
CA VAL A 76 -5.97 19.03 -22.01
C VAL A 76 -6.00 17.53 -22.26
N LYS A 77 -6.10 17.14 -23.53
CA LYS A 77 -6.15 15.73 -23.94
C LYS A 77 -4.77 15.11 -23.77
N SER A 78 -4.72 13.84 -23.40
CA SER A 78 -3.45 13.12 -23.25
C SER A 78 -2.61 13.04 -24.54
N ASN A 79 -3.21 13.29 -25.71
CA ASN A 79 -2.54 13.25 -27.02
C ASN A 79 -2.11 14.64 -27.52
N ASP A 80 -2.32 15.71 -26.75
CA ASP A 80 -2.00 17.05 -27.22
C ASP A 80 -0.47 17.22 -27.42
N PRO A 81 0.00 17.68 -28.59
CA PRO A 81 1.43 17.74 -28.88
C PRO A 81 2.23 18.62 -27.91
N GLU A 82 1.63 19.73 -27.46
CA GLU A 82 2.26 20.64 -26.49
C GLU A 82 2.41 19.97 -25.12
N PHE A 83 1.41 19.19 -24.71
CA PHE A 83 1.43 18.44 -23.46
C PHE A 83 2.52 17.37 -23.46
N LEU A 84 2.63 16.61 -24.55
CA LEU A 84 3.68 15.60 -24.72
C LEU A 84 5.08 16.24 -24.72
N LYS A 85 5.24 17.40 -25.36
CA LYS A 85 6.51 18.14 -25.36
C LYS A 85 6.91 18.60 -23.95
N ARG A 86 5.94 19.08 -23.15
CA ARG A 86 6.17 19.46 -21.74
C ARG A 86 6.51 18.26 -20.87
N LEU A 87 5.85 17.11 -21.08
CA LEU A 87 6.18 15.87 -20.37
C LEU A 87 7.59 15.35 -20.70
N GLU A 88 8.00 15.47 -21.96
CA GLU A 88 9.37 15.15 -22.36
C GLU A 88 10.39 16.07 -21.68
N GLU A 89 10.10 17.37 -21.56
CA GLU A 89 10.96 18.31 -20.82
C GLU A 89 11.09 17.93 -19.34
N ILE A 90 9.98 17.53 -18.71
CA ILE A 90 9.95 17.09 -17.31
C ILE A 90 10.76 15.80 -17.13
N LEU A 91 10.66 14.84 -18.07
CA LEU A 91 11.36 13.57 -17.98
C LEU A 91 12.88 13.73 -18.00
N ARG A 92 13.39 14.73 -18.72
CA ARG A 92 14.83 14.99 -18.84
C ARG A 92 15.44 15.61 -17.58
N ASP A 93 14.62 16.20 -16.70
CA ASP A 93 15.07 16.87 -15.49
C ASP A 93 14.60 16.10 -14.24
N SER A 94 15.57 15.57 -13.48
CA SER A 94 15.32 14.80 -12.25
C SER A 94 14.51 15.56 -11.22
N ASN A 95 14.68 16.89 -11.11
CA ASN A 95 13.95 17.70 -10.15
C ASN A 95 12.49 17.87 -10.58
N LYS A 96 12.25 18.18 -11.86
CA LYS A 96 10.88 18.32 -12.40
C LYS A 96 10.13 16.99 -12.36
N LEU A 97 10.81 15.88 -12.69
CA LEU A 97 10.23 14.55 -12.60
C LEU A 97 9.81 14.20 -11.17
N GLY A 98 10.63 14.55 -10.17
CA GLY A 98 10.28 14.40 -8.76
C GLY A 98 9.02 15.16 -8.36
N ILE A 99 8.81 16.37 -8.91
CA ILE A 99 7.59 17.15 -8.68
C ILE A 99 6.37 16.44 -9.28
N LEU A 100 6.48 15.96 -10.52
CA LEU A 100 5.40 15.20 -11.17
C LEU A 100 5.02 13.96 -10.37
N ASP A 101 6.03 13.26 -9.86
CA ASP A 101 5.84 12.06 -9.06
C ASP A 101 5.15 12.35 -7.74
N ALA A 102 5.61 13.36 -7.00
CA ALA A 102 5.04 13.75 -5.72
C ALA A 102 3.57 14.21 -5.85
N VAL A 103 3.26 15.05 -6.84
CA VAL A 103 1.89 15.54 -7.09
C VAL A 103 0.97 14.38 -7.46
N THR A 104 1.41 13.50 -8.36
CA THR A 104 0.60 12.36 -8.79
C THR A 104 0.37 11.38 -7.64
N GLN A 105 1.43 11.08 -6.88
CA GLN A 105 1.37 10.18 -5.72
C GLN A 105 0.40 10.70 -4.65
N SER A 106 0.43 11.99 -4.34
CA SER A 106 -0.51 12.62 -3.41
C SER A 106 -1.96 12.42 -3.84
N LYS A 107 -2.27 12.70 -5.12
CA LYS A 107 -3.64 12.54 -5.64
C LYS A 107 -4.11 11.09 -5.63
N VAL A 108 -3.29 10.12 -6.04
CA VAL A 108 -3.70 8.70 -6.05
C VAL A 108 -3.78 8.10 -4.64
N ASN A 109 -2.96 8.57 -3.71
CA ASN A 109 -3.04 8.17 -2.30
C ASN A 109 -4.35 8.64 -1.67
N SER A 110 -4.88 9.81 -2.04
CA SER A 110 -6.19 10.26 -1.58
C SER A 110 -7.32 9.28 -1.94
N ILE A 111 -7.28 8.69 -3.14
CA ILE A 111 -8.24 7.66 -3.57
C ILE A 111 -8.03 6.36 -2.79
N THR A 112 -6.76 5.97 -2.58
CA THR A 112 -6.45 4.78 -1.80
C THR A 112 -7.06 4.90 -0.40
N SER A 113 -6.83 6.02 0.28
CA SER A 113 -7.40 6.28 1.60
C SER A 113 -8.93 6.28 1.59
N LYS A 114 -9.57 6.87 0.57
CA LYS A 114 -11.04 6.82 0.41
C LYS A 114 -11.53 5.37 0.35
N VAL A 115 -10.98 4.55 -0.55
CA VAL A 115 -11.38 3.14 -0.70
C VAL A 115 -11.21 2.38 0.62
N VAL A 116 -10.08 2.55 1.29
CA VAL A 116 -9.81 1.85 2.56
C VAL A 116 -10.83 2.26 3.63
N SER A 117 -11.09 3.57 3.78
CA SER A 117 -12.05 4.09 4.76
C SER A 117 -13.49 3.62 4.53
N THR A 118 -13.91 3.46 3.26
CA THR A 118 -15.27 3.03 2.93
C THR A 118 -15.45 1.52 2.98
N CYS A 119 -14.42 0.75 2.61
CA CYS A 119 -14.54 -0.70 2.47
C CYS A 119 -14.17 -1.46 3.74
N VAL A 120 -13.28 -0.91 4.57
CA VAL A 120 -12.83 -1.52 5.83
C VAL A 120 -13.12 -0.54 6.97
N PRO A 121 -13.99 -0.88 7.94
CA PRO A 121 -14.51 -2.22 8.27
C PRO A 121 -15.89 -2.56 7.66
N ASP A 122 -16.65 -1.59 7.16
CA ASP A 122 -18.09 -1.78 6.91
C ASP A 122 -18.44 -2.72 5.75
N GLY A 123 -17.56 -2.77 4.74
CA GLY A 123 -17.73 -3.54 3.52
C GLY A 123 -17.24 -4.99 3.60
N THR A 124 -16.79 -5.48 4.76
CA THR A 124 -16.28 -6.85 4.91
C THR A 124 -17.40 -7.85 5.14
N MET A 125 -17.28 -9.05 4.53
CA MET A 125 -18.33 -10.08 4.61
C MET A 125 -18.49 -10.60 6.04
N LYS A 126 -17.36 -10.91 6.69
CA LYS A 126 -17.30 -11.13 8.13
C LYS A 126 -16.83 -9.86 8.83
N ARG A 127 -17.51 -9.50 9.91
CA ARG A 127 -17.18 -8.37 10.77
C ARG A 127 -16.43 -8.83 12.01
N PHE A 128 -15.72 -7.92 12.65
CA PHE A 128 -15.21 -8.13 14.00
C PHE A 128 -16.36 -8.47 14.96
N PRO A 129 -16.24 -9.46 15.87
CA PRO A 129 -15.03 -10.22 16.25
C PRO A 129 -14.77 -11.51 15.43
N TYR A 130 -15.68 -11.91 14.55
CA TYR A 130 -15.60 -13.19 13.83
C TYR A 130 -14.59 -13.20 12.68
N ASN A 131 -14.19 -12.03 12.18
CA ASN A 131 -13.15 -11.91 11.17
C ASN A 131 -11.76 -12.00 11.83
N ALA A 132 -11.11 -13.17 11.72
CA ALA A 132 -9.81 -13.40 12.33
C ALA A 132 -8.70 -12.49 11.76
N MET A 133 -8.73 -12.19 10.46
CA MET A 133 -7.75 -11.31 9.81
C MET A 133 -7.80 -9.88 10.39
N GLN A 134 -9.00 -9.33 10.57
CA GLN A 134 -9.17 -8.04 11.23
C GLN A 134 -8.81 -8.10 12.72
N SER A 135 -9.23 -9.15 13.42
CA SER A 135 -8.92 -9.34 14.84
C SER A 135 -7.41 -9.39 15.09
N MET A 136 -6.62 -10.05 14.23
CA MET A 136 -5.15 -10.10 14.35
C MET A 136 -4.49 -8.73 14.14
N ALA A 137 -4.99 -7.93 13.18
CA ALA A 137 -4.46 -6.60 12.91
C ALA A 137 -4.83 -5.59 14.00
N LEU A 138 -6.09 -5.59 14.47
CA LEU A 138 -6.58 -4.67 15.50
C LEU A 138 -6.00 -4.97 16.88
N SER A 139 -5.80 -6.25 17.22
CA SER A 139 -5.16 -6.65 18.48
C SER A 139 -3.65 -6.46 18.50
N GLY A 140 -3.03 -6.15 17.35
CA GLY A 140 -1.58 -6.09 17.21
C GLY A 140 -0.89 -7.46 17.31
N ALA A 141 -1.63 -8.57 17.25
CA ALA A 141 -1.07 -9.90 17.30
C ALA A 141 -0.16 -10.19 16.10
N LYS A 142 -0.65 -9.91 14.87
CA LYS A 142 0.15 -10.00 13.65
C LYS A 142 -0.48 -9.21 12.52
N GLY A 143 0.36 -8.46 11.80
CA GLY A 143 -0.05 -7.64 10.68
C GLY A 143 -0.57 -6.27 11.12
N SER A 144 -1.00 -5.48 10.14
CA SER A 144 -1.50 -4.12 10.34
C SER A 144 -2.73 -3.88 9.47
N ASN A 145 -3.44 -2.78 9.72
CA ASN A 145 -4.54 -2.35 8.86
C ASN A 145 -4.10 -2.11 7.42
N VAL A 146 -2.83 -1.74 7.20
CA VAL A 146 -2.26 -1.61 5.85
C VAL A 146 -2.27 -2.98 5.15
N ASN A 147 -1.79 -4.03 5.82
CA ASN A 147 -1.77 -5.39 5.25
C ASN A 147 -3.19 -5.88 4.93
N VAL A 148 -4.15 -5.65 5.83
CA VAL A 148 -5.57 -5.99 5.60
C VAL A 148 -6.10 -5.24 4.38
N SER A 149 -5.80 -3.94 4.27
CA SER A 149 -6.23 -3.11 3.17
C SER A 149 -5.64 -3.53 1.82
N GLN A 150 -4.39 -3.99 1.78
CA GLN A 150 -3.76 -4.50 0.55
C GLN A 150 -4.35 -5.83 0.07
N ILE A 151 -4.78 -6.67 1.02
CA ILE A 151 -5.43 -7.94 0.69
C ILE A 151 -6.87 -7.71 0.21
N MET A 152 -7.63 -6.86 0.91
CA MET A 152 -9.07 -6.69 0.68
C MET A 152 -9.44 -5.55 -0.27
N CYS A 153 -8.68 -4.46 -0.32
CA CYS A 153 -9.01 -3.24 -1.07
C CYS A 153 -8.13 -3.07 -2.30
N LEU A 154 -6.88 -2.64 -2.14
CA LEU A 154 -5.93 -2.45 -3.24
C LEU A 154 -4.49 -2.35 -2.71
N LEU A 155 -3.50 -2.64 -3.55
CA LEU A 155 -2.09 -2.47 -3.18
C LEU A 155 -1.69 -0.99 -3.04
N GLY A 156 -2.24 -0.11 -3.89
CA GLY A 156 -1.93 1.31 -3.90
C GLY A 156 -0.72 1.67 -4.76
N GLN A 157 -0.21 2.89 -4.57
CA GLN A 157 0.96 3.39 -5.30
C GLN A 157 2.23 2.65 -4.84
N GLN A 158 2.96 2.06 -5.78
CA GLN A 158 4.31 1.57 -5.51
C GLN A 158 5.29 2.74 -5.60
N ALA A 159 5.98 3.02 -4.49
CA ALA A 159 7.03 4.03 -4.43
C ALA A 159 8.39 3.34 -4.45
N LEU A 160 9.33 3.91 -5.21
CA LEU A 160 10.70 3.46 -5.34
C LEU A 160 11.64 4.61 -4.97
N GLU A 161 12.43 4.47 -3.92
CA GLU A 161 13.35 5.50 -3.38
C GLU A 161 12.65 6.85 -3.12
N GLY A 162 11.38 6.79 -2.68
CA GLY A 162 10.53 7.97 -2.47
C GLY A 162 10.00 8.62 -3.76
N ARG A 163 10.30 8.06 -4.94
CA ARG A 163 9.76 8.47 -6.24
C ARG A 163 8.79 7.42 -6.79
N ARG A 164 8.22 7.65 -7.98
CA ARG A 164 7.40 6.64 -8.65
C ARG A 164 8.29 5.69 -9.46
N VAL A 165 7.65 4.77 -10.17
CA VAL A 165 8.31 3.80 -11.05
C VAL A 165 9.24 4.51 -12.04
N PRO A 166 10.48 4.02 -12.23
CA PRO A 166 11.42 4.62 -13.16
C PRO A 166 10.91 4.53 -14.61
N VAL A 167 11.18 5.59 -15.37
CA VAL A 167 10.82 5.71 -16.78
C VAL A 167 12.07 5.49 -17.64
N MET A 168 11.94 4.78 -18.75
CA MET A 168 13.02 4.59 -19.73
C MET A 168 13.26 5.88 -20.54
N VAL A 169 14.42 5.96 -21.22
CA VAL A 169 14.77 7.08 -22.13
C VAL A 169 13.71 7.29 -23.22
N SER A 170 12.98 6.24 -23.60
CA SER A 170 11.86 6.30 -24.56
C SER A 170 10.58 6.92 -23.99
N GLY A 171 10.57 7.37 -22.73
CA GLY A 171 9.39 7.88 -22.04
C GLY A 171 8.39 6.81 -21.61
N LYS A 172 8.76 5.52 -21.65
CA LYS A 172 7.91 4.39 -21.26
C LYS A 172 8.35 3.81 -19.92
N THR A 173 7.40 3.45 -19.07
CA THR A 173 7.68 2.70 -17.83
C THR A 173 7.78 1.19 -18.09
N LEU A 174 6.96 0.67 -19.00
CA LEU A 174 7.04 -0.71 -19.50
C LEU A 174 6.81 -0.74 -21.02
N PRO A 175 7.30 -1.78 -21.72
CA PRO A 175 7.12 -1.93 -23.17
C PRO A 175 5.65 -1.95 -23.63
N CYS A 176 4.73 -2.34 -22.74
CA CYS A 176 3.30 -2.40 -23.00
C CYS A 176 2.57 -1.06 -22.86
N PHE A 177 3.21 -0.03 -22.30
CA PHE A 177 2.65 1.31 -22.20
C PHE A 177 3.12 2.20 -23.36
N LYS A 178 2.31 3.21 -23.69
CA LYS A 178 2.69 4.22 -24.67
C LYS A 178 3.75 5.15 -24.07
N PRO A 179 4.57 5.81 -24.91
CA PRO A 179 5.45 6.88 -24.44
C PRO A 179 4.62 7.98 -23.74
N TYR A 180 5.09 8.44 -22.59
CA TYR A 180 4.47 9.54 -21.83
C TYR A 180 3.02 9.26 -21.41
N GLU A 181 2.68 7.98 -21.18
CA GLU A 181 1.35 7.59 -20.72
C GLU A 181 1.05 8.20 -19.34
N THR A 182 -0.05 8.94 -19.24
CA THR A 182 -0.43 9.66 -18.01
C THR A 182 -1.34 8.85 -17.09
N ASP A 183 -1.72 7.62 -17.45
CA ASP A 183 -2.49 6.74 -16.56
C ASP A 183 -1.72 6.51 -15.25
N ALA A 184 -2.42 6.62 -14.12
CA ALA A 184 -1.85 6.31 -12.80
C ALA A 184 -1.24 4.90 -12.78
N ARG A 185 -1.87 3.94 -13.47
CA ARG A 185 -1.37 2.57 -13.60
C ARG A 185 0.00 2.50 -14.26
N ALA A 186 0.25 3.32 -15.29
CA ALA A 186 1.52 3.33 -16.01
C ALA A 186 2.68 3.73 -15.09
N GLY A 187 2.43 4.64 -14.14
CA GLY A 187 3.43 5.02 -13.14
C GLY A 187 3.28 4.31 -11.79
N GLY A 188 2.84 3.04 -11.78
CA GLY A 188 2.94 2.17 -10.60
C GLY A 188 1.76 2.16 -9.64
N TYR A 189 0.62 2.75 -9.99
CA TYR A 189 -0.58 2.66 -9.15
C TYR A 189 -1.33 1.35 -9.37
N ILE A 190 -1.30 0.46 -8.37
CA ILE A 190 -1.92 -0.87 -8.45
C ILE A 190 -3.32 -0.82 -7.85
N LYS A 191 -4.33 -0.82 -8.73
CA LYS A 191 -5.75 -0.81 -8.36
C LYS A 191 -6.24 -2.17 -7.86
N ASN A 192 -5.58 -3.24 -8.26
CA ASN A 192 -5.92 -4.60 -7.88
C ASN A 192 -5.40 -4.94 -6.47
N ARG A 193 -5.90 -6.05 -5.93
CA ARG A 193 -5.65 -6.52 -4.56
C ARG A 193 -5.16 -7.96 -4.58
N PHE A 194 -4.53 -8.42 -3.50
CA PHE A 194 -4.06 -9.80 -3.43
C PHE A 194 -5.20 -10.83 -3.52
N TYR A 195 -6.38 -10.54 -2.96
CA TYR A 195 -7.52 -11.46 -3.02
C TYR A 195 -7.95 -11.82 -4.46
N SER A 196 -7.97 -10.85 -5.38
CA SER A 196 -8.37 -11.07 -6.77
C SER A 196 -7.19 -11.31 -7.72
N GLY A 197 -5.97 -11.26 -7.21
CA GLY A 197 -4.75 -11.22 -8.01
C GLY A 197 -4.48 -9.85 -8.65
N ILE A 198 -3.24 -9.68 -9.11
CA ILE A 198 -2.72 -8.48 -9.77
C ILE A 198 -2.38 -8.76 -11.23
N ARG A 199 -2.48 -7.75 -12.10
CA ARG A 199 -2.17 -7.89 -13.52
C ARG A 199 -0.66 -8.02 -13.77
N PRO A 200 -0.20 -8.59 -14.90
CA PRO A 200 1.23 -8.73 -15.18
C PRO A 200 2.04 -7.42 -15.14
N GLN A 201 1.45 -6.31 -15.62
CA GLN A 201 2.12 -4.99 -15.56
C GLN A 201 2.30 -4.52 -14.11
N GLU A 202 1.26 -4.68 -13.30
CA GLU A 202 1.23 -4.31 -11.89
C GLU A 202 2.14 -5.23 -11.05
N TYR A 203 2.19 -6.52 -11.39
CA TYR A 203 3.06 -7.51 -10.78
C TYR A 203 4.53 -7.11 -10.91
N TYR A 204 4.95 -6.65 -12.09
CA TYR A 204 6.32 -6.22 -12.31
C TYR A 204 6.72 -5.03 -11.42
N PHE A 205 5.86 -4.01 -11.32
CA PHE A 205 6.10 -2.87 -10.42
C PHE A 205 6.10 -3.27 -8.95
N HIS A 206 5.25 -4.22 -8.56
CA HIS A 206 5.24 -4.75 -7.20
C HIS A 206 6.56 -5.50 -6.87
N CYS A 207 7.10 -6.28 -7.81
CA CYS A 207 8.39 -6.93 -7.64
C CYS A 207 9.54 -5.93 -7.52
N MET A 208 9.48 -4.80 -8.23
CA MET A 208 10.47 -3.71 -8.09
C MET A 208 10.48 -3.18 -6.66
N ALA A 209 9.32 -2.80 -6.12
CA ALA A 209 9.20 -2.30 -4.75
C ALA A 209 9.61 -3.35 -3.71
N GLY A 210 9.26 -4.62 -3.93
CA GLY A 210 9.68 -5.72 -3.05
C GLY A 210 11.21 -5.91 -3.02
N ARG A 211 11.88 -5.75 -4.16
CA ARG A 211 13.34 -5.87 -4.26
C ARG A 211 14.06 -4.73 -3.54
N GLU A 212 13.55 -3.51 -3.62
CA GLU A 212 14.13 -2.35 -2.95
C GLU A 212 14.23 -2.57 -1.43
N GLY A 213 13.17 -3.06 -0.80
CA GLY A 213 13.20 -3.36 0.64
C GLY A 213 14.27 -4.38 1.04
N LEU A 214 14.55 -5.36 0.17
CA LEU A 214 15.63 -6.33 0.39
C LEU A 214 17.02 -5.69 0.24
N ILE A 215 17.19 -4.81 -0.75
CA ILE A 215 18.45 -4.10 -0.96
C ILE A 215 18.75 -3.16 0.21
N ASP A 216 17.76 -2.38 0.65
CA ASP A 216 17.90 -1.46 1.78
C ASP A 216 18.28 -2.19 3.07
N THR A 217 17.69 -3.36 3.30
CA THR A 217 18.05 -4.22 4.44
C THR A 217 19.52 -4.65 4.37
N ALA A 218 19.99 -5.08 3.20
CA ALA A 218 21.37 -5.53 3.01
C ALA A 218 22.40 -4.40 3.21
N VAL A 219 22.09 -3.18 2.78
CA VAL A 219 22.97 -2.01 2.97
C VAL A 219 22.97 -1.55 4.43
N LYS A 220 21.81 -1.50 5.08
CA LYS A 220 21.69 -1.09 6.49
C LYS A 220 22.43 -2.02 7.44
N THR A 221 22.48 -3.32 7.16
CA THR A 221 23.27 -4.28 7.95
C THR A 221 24.77 -4.00 7.91
N ALA A 222 25.31 -3.48 6.81
CA ALA A 222 26.73 -3.13 6.72
C ALA A 222 27.06 -1.85 7.51
N ASN A 223 26.22 -0.83 7.38
CA ASN A 223 26.43 0.46 8.04
C ASN A 223 26.27 0.38 9.57
N SER A 224 25.31 -0.40 10.07
CA SER A 224 25.13 -0.54 11.52
C SER A 224 26.37 -1.19 12.14
N VAL A 225 26.88 -2.28 11.57
CA VAL A 225 28.11 -2.92 12.06
C VAL A 225 29.27 -1.94 12.09
N HIS A 226 29.50 -1.17 11.01
CA HIS A 226 30.61 -0.21 10.98
C HIS A 226 30.52 0.90 12.03
N VAL A 227 29.32 1.36 12.40
CA VAL A 227 29.15 2.42 13.42
C VAL A 227 29.40 1.92 14.85
N TRP A 228 29.24 0.63 15.12
CA TRP A 228 29.54 0.03 16.43
C TRP A 228 31.02 -0.34 16.62
N TRP A 229 31.84 -0.27 15.56
CA TRP A 229 33.30 -0.48 15.58
C TRP A 229 34.03 0.86 15.55
#